data_AF-A0A8X7PXA1-F1
#
_entry.id   AF-A0A8X7PXA1-F1
#
_cell.length_a   1.000
_cell.length_b   1.000
_cell.length_c   1.000
_cell.angle_alpha   90.00
_cell.angle_beta   90.00
_cell.angle_gamma   90.00
#
_symmetry.space_group_name_H-M   'P 1'
#
loop_
_entity.id
_entity.type
_entity.pdbx_description
1 polymer ?
#
loop_
_entity_poly.entity_id
_entity_poly.type
_entity_poly.pdbx_seq_one_letter_code
_entity_poly.pdbx_strand_id
1 'polypeptide(L)'
;MGIRAGKERREFKISGMTLFHPFFLSRVGAVGYFEGLWDIASPNSDKGVVDPWINVVGSDLSGLGCGRVLVMVAGKDVLAREGWVYAEELKKSGWEGKVEVMETKGEGHVFHLRNPNSDRARLVVQRFAEFLK
;
A
#
# COMPACT_ATOMS: atom_id res chain seq x y z
N MET A 1 8.32 -4.53 -2.55
CA MET A 1 6.85 -4.41 -2.72
C MET A 1 6.18 -4.69 -1.38
N GLY A 2 5.16 -3.90 -1.01
CA GLY A 2 4.61 -3.91 0.35
C GLY A 2 4.07 -5.27 0.82
N ILE A 3 3.45 -6.03 -0.08
CA ILE A 3 2.87 -7.36 0.19
C ILE A 3 3.93 -8.40 0.64
N ARG A 4 5.20 -8.22 0.27
CA ARG A 4 6.27 -9.22 0.45
C ARG A 4 7.44 -8.72 1.30
N ALA A 5 7.25 -7.66 2.08
CA ALA A 5 8.32 -7.13 2.92
C ALA A 5 8.87 -8.23 3.84
N GLY A 6 10.18 -8.48 3.79
CA GLY A 6 10.85 -9.51 4.60
C GLY A 6 10.78 -10.95 4.06
N LYS A 7 10.18 -11.23 2.89
CA LYS A 7 10.24 -12.58 2.29
C LYS A 7 11.64 -12.99 1.83
N GLU A 8 12.45 -12.03 1.41
CA GLU A 8 13.87 -12.27 1.11
C GLU A 8 14.66 -12.23 2.41
N ARG A 9 15.42 -13.29 2.69
CA ARG A 9 16.31 -13.34 3.86
C ARG A 9 17.34 -12.24 3.77
N ARG A 10 17.34 -11.34 4.76
CA ARG A 10 18.35 -10.30 4.91
C ARG A 10 18.79 -10.22 6.37
N GLU A 11 20.01 -9.76 6.60
CA GLU A 11 20.63 -9.63 7.93
C GLU A 11 20.06 -8.47 8.75
N PHE A 12 19.00 -7.80 8.29
CA PHE A 12 18.39 -6.67 8.97
C PHE A 12 16.88 -6.85 9.17
N LYS A 13 16.38 -6.26 10.27
CA LYS A 13 14.96 -6.23 10.60
C LYS A 13 14.30 -4.99 10.04
N ILE A 14 13.13 -5.14 9.43
CA ILE A 14 12.30 -4.02 8.99
C ILE A 14 11.46 -3.55 10.18
N SER A 15 11.74 -2.36 10.72
CA SER A 15 11.04 -1.83 11.90
C SER A 15 9.59 -1.43 11.62
N GLY A 16 9.32 -0.96 10.39
CA GLY A 16 7.99 -0.60 9.93
C GLY A 16 7.97 -0.26 8.44
N MET A 17 6.76 -0.11 7.90
CA MET A 17 6.53 0.23 6.50
C MET A 17 5.45 1.29 6.37
N THR A 18 5.72 2.32 5.57
CA THR A 18 4.74 3.34 5.22
C THR A 18 4.37 3.24 3.75
N LEU A 19 3.09 3.28 3.45
CA LEU A 19 2.53 3.18 2.10
C LEU A 19 1.76 4.47 1.77
N PHE A 20 2.31 5.28 0.89
CA PHE A 20 1.66 6.49 0.39
C PHE A 20 0.89 6.15 -0.89
N HIS A 21 -0.43 6.22 -0.82
CA HIS A 21 -1.33 5.96 -1.95
C HIS A 21 -0.93 4.70 -2.75
N PRO A 22 -0.84 3.53 -2.08
CA PRO A 22 -0.19 2.37 -2.65
C PRO A 22 -0.86 1.90 -3.93
N PHE A 23 -0.02 1.49 -4.90
CA PHE A 23 -0.46 0.86 -6.13
C PHE A 23 -0.69 -0.64 -5.88
N PHE A 24 -1.86 -0.96 -5.37
CA PHE A 24 -2.34 -2.32 -5.23
C PHE A 24 -3.52 -2.55 -6.15
N LEU A 25 -3.72 -3.81 -6.52
CA LEU A 25 -4.85 -4.24 -7.32
C LEU A 25 -5.64 -5.31 -6.58
N SER A 26 -6.93 -5.38 -6.90
CA SER A 26 -7.79 -6.52 -6.65
C SER A 26 -8.59 -6.79 -7.90
N ARG A 27 -9.12 -8.01 -8.05
CA ARG A 27 -9.91 -8.43 -9.21
C ARG A 27 -11.08 -7.50 -9.55
N VAL A 28 -11.56 -6.71 -8.58
CA VAL A 28 -12.65 -5.74 -8.73
C VAL A 28 -12.15 -4.36 -9.17
N GLY A 29 -10.89 -4.00 -8.86
CA GLY A 29 -10.29 -2.70 -9.18
C GLY A 29 -9.36 -2.68 -10.40
N ALA A 30 -8.99 -3.86 -10.93
CA ALA A 30 -8.02 -4.02 -12.01
C ALA A 30 -8.71 -4.15 -13.37
N VAL A 31 -9.20 -3.04 -13.93
CA VAL A 31 -9.74 -3.04 -15.30
C VAL A 31 -9.10 -1.91 -16.11
N GLY A 32 -8.60 -2.25 -17.30
CA GLY A 32 -8.13 -1.27 -18.29
C GLY A 32 -6.75 -0.69 -17.96
N TYR A 33 -6.68 0.62 -17.70
CA TYR A 33 -5.42 1.35 -17.60
C TYR A 33 -4.42 0.76 -16.58
N PHE A 34 -4.91 0.32 -15.42
CA PHE A 34 -4.05 -0.20 -14.35
C PHE A 34 -3.50 -1.60 -14.63
N GLU A 35 -4.25 -2.42 -15.36
CA GLU A 35 -3.77 -3.71 -15.87
C GLU A 35 -2.63 -3.48 -16.87
N GLY A 36 -2.81 -2.57 -17.83
CA GLY A 36 -1.76 -2.22 -18.78
C GLY A 36 -0.49 -1.66 -18.12
N LEU A 37 -0.62 -0.88 -17.04
CA LEU A 37 0.56 -0.45 -16.26
C LEU A 37 1.29 -1.62 -15.60
N TRP A 38 0.56 -2.63 -15.10
CA TRP A 38 1.17 -3.82 -14.53
C TRP A 38 1.85 -4.67 -15.59
N ASP A 39 1.23 -4.87 -16.75
CA ASP A 39 1.80 -5.62 -17.86
C ASP A 39 3.12 -5.01 -18.35
N ILE A 40 3.21 -3.67 -18.38
CA ILE A 40 4.46 -2.96 -18.70
C ILE A 40 5.49 -3.13 -17.58
N ALA A 41 5.08 -3.03 -16.31
CA ALA A 41 5.99 -3.11 -15.16
C ALA A 41 6.49 -4.53 -14.88
N SER A 42 5.70 -5.55 -15.22
CA SER A 42 5.99 -6.97 -14.98
C SER A 42 5.70 -7.80 -16.23
N PRO A 43 6.44 -7.59 -17.33
CA PRO A 43 6.15 -8.20 -18.63
C PRO A 43 6.30 -9.73 -18.65
N ASN A 44 6.94 -10.29 -17.63
CA ASN A 44 7.13 -11.73 -17.47
C ASN A 44 6.16 -12.36 -16.46
N SER A 45 5.18 -11.61 -15.96
CA SER A 45 4.14 -12.17 -15.09
C SER A 45 3.22 -13.08 -15.90
N ASP A 46 3.20 -14.36 -15.54
CA ASP A 46 2.24 -15.34 -16.08
C ASP A 46 0.84 -15.23 -15.44
N LYS A 47 0.73 -14.38 -14.41
CA LYS A 47 -0.48 -14.21 -13.58
C LYS A 47 -1.17 -12.87 -13.80
N GLY A 48 -0.58 -11.94 -14.55
CA GLY A 48 -1.17 -10.61 -14.80
C GLY A 48 -1.63 -9.94 -13.51
N VAL A 49 -2.84 -9.40 -13.50
CA VAL A 49 -3.38 -8.64 -12.35
C VAL A 49 -3.66 -9.48 -11.09
N VAL A 50 -3.58 -10.81 -11.15
CA VAL A 50 -3.69 -11.67 -9.96
C VAL A 50 -2.32 -12.06 -9.38
N ASP A 51 -1.24 -11.51 -9.93
CA ASP A 51 0.12 -11.73 -9.43
C ASP A 51 0.25 -11.28 -7.96
N PRO A 52 0.76 -12.13 -7.04
CA PRO A 52 0.92 -11.80 -5.62
C PRO A 52 1.90 -10.64 -5.34
N TRP A 53 2.55 -10.11 -6.37
CA TRP A 53 3.34 -8.89 -6.28
C TRP A 53 2.47 -7.63 -6.18
N ILE A 54 1.28 -7.63 -6.79
CA ILE A 54 0.39 -6.47 -6.85
C ILE A 54 -1.03 -6.75 -6.32
N ASN A 55 -1.49 -7.99 -6.45
CA ASN A 55 -2.80 -8.41 -6.00
C ASN A 55 -2.78 -8.66 -4.49
N VAL A 56 -3.52 -7.85 -3.76
CA VAL A 56 -3.61 -7.98 -2.30
C VAL A 56 -4.48 -9.17 -1.91
N VAL A 57 -5.58 -9.39 -2.65
CA VAL A 57 -6.57 -10.42 -2.31
C VAL A 57 -6.03 -11.79 -2.70
N GLY A 58 -5.85 -12.66 -1.71
CA GLY A 58 -5.28 -14.01 -1.90
C GLY A 58 -3.76 -14.07 -1.81
N SER A 59 -3.09 -12.94 -1.51
CA SER A 59 -1.68 -12.95 -1.13
C SER A 59 -1.50 -13.37 0.32
N ASP A 60 -0.46 -14.17 0.58
CA ASP A 60 -0.05 -14.50 1.94
C ASP A 60 0.67 -13.31 2.59
N LEU A 61 -0.03 -12.66 3.52
CA LEU A 61 0.44 -11.52 4.31
C LEU A 61 0.86 -11.92 5.74
N SER A 62 0.64 -13.17 6.15
CA SER A 62 0.88 -13.64 7.53
C SER A 62 2.34 -13.51 7.93
N GLY A 63 3.25 -13.74 6.98
CA GLY A 63 4.70 -13.67 7.16
C GLY A 63 5.33 -12.30 6.88
N LEU A 64 4.56 -11.19 6.95
CA LEU A 64 5.11 -9.86 6.71
C LEU A 64 6.21 -9.55 7.74
N GLY A 65 7.44 -9.33 7.25
CA GLY A 65 8.64 -9.21 8.09
C GLY A 65 8.84 -7.86 8.78
N CYS A 66 7.79 -7.05 8.90
CA CYS A 66 7.80 -5.81 9.68
C CYS A 66 6.74 -5.87 10.78
N GLY A 67 6.90 -5.08 11.85
CA GLY A 67 5.97 -5.06 12.98
C GLY A 67 4.92 -3.94 12.93
N ARG A 68 5.10 -2.95 12.05
CA ARG A 68 4.23 -1.78 11.95
C ARG A 68 4.00 -1.42 10.49
N VAL A 69 2.76 -1.10 10.14
CA VAL A 69 2.37 -0.64 8.80
C VAL A 69 1.50 0.60 8.93
N LEU A 70 1.84 1.66 8.20
CA LEU A 70 0.98 2.84 8.03
C LEU A 70 0.56 2.93 6.57
N VAL A 71 -0.75 2.87 6.32
CA VAL A 71 -1.36 3.07 5.00
C VAL A 71 -1.97 4.47 4.94
N MET A 72 -1.53 5.29 4.00
CA MET A 72 -2.09 6.61 3.75
C MET A 72 -2.81 6.62 2.40
N VAL A 73 -4.09 6.95 2.43
CA VAL A 73 -4.99 6.98 1.26
C VAL A 73 -5.58 8.38 1.09
N ALA A 74 -5.89 8.77 -0.15
CA ALA A 74 -6.58 10.03 -0.44
C ALA A 74 -8.02 9.73 -0.88
N GLY A 75 -9.00 10.44 -0.34
CA GLY A 75 -10.42 10.05 -0.48
C GLY A 75 -10.96 10.10 -1.92
N LYS A 76 -10.34 10.86 -2.83
CA LYS A 76 -10.69 10.90 -4.27
C LYS A 76 -9.72 10.09 -5.15
N ASP A 77 -8.80 9.35 -4.55
CA ASP A 77 -7.92 8.45 -5.28
C ASP A 77 -8.69 7.19 -5.69
N VAL A 78 -8.62 6.84 -6.96
CA VAL A 78 -9.24 5.63 -7.52
C VAL A 78 -8.64 4.35 -6.91
N LEU A 79 -7.41 4.41 -6.38
CA LEU A 79 -6.74 3.30 -5.69
C LEU A 79 -6.94 3.32 -4.17
N ALA A 80 -7.66 4.30 -3.61
CA ALA A 80 -7.88 4.40 -2.17
C ALA A 80 -8.46 3.11 -1.59
N ARG A 81 -9.47 2.55 -2.28
CA ARG A 81 -10.11 1.27 -1.92
C ARG A 81 -9.09 0.15 -1.73
N GLU A 82 -8.10 0.05 -2.61
CA GLU A 82 -7.11 -1.03 -2.58
C GLU A 82 -6.16 -0.89 -1.37
N GLY A 83 -5.84 0.35 -0.98
CA GLY A 83 -5.15 0.62 0.29
C GLY A 83 -5.95 0.16 1.52
N TRP A 84 -7.26 0.38 1.54
CA TRP A 84 -8.13 -0.14 2.60
C TRP A 84 -8.20 -1.66 2.61
N VAL A 85 -8.36 -2.29 1.44
CA VAL A 85 -8.38 -3.75 1.29
C VAL A 85 -7.08 -4.35 1.84
N TYR A 86 -5.92 -3.77 1.53
CA TYR A 86 -4.64 -4.22 2.10
C TYR A 86 -4.59 -4.18 3.62
N ALA A 87 -5.08 -3.10 4.23
CA ALA A 87 -5.12 -3.01 5.69
C ALA A 87 -6.04 -4.06 6.32
N GLU A 88 -7.19 -4.34 5.69
CA GLU A 88 -8.13 -5.35 6.17
C GLU A 88 -7.62 -6.78 5.98
N GLU A 89 -6.99 -7.08 4.84
CA GLU A 89 -6.38 -8.39 4.60
C GLU A 89 -5.21 -8.64 5.56
N LEU A 90 -4.40 -7.62 5.87
CA LEU A 90 -3.37 -7.73 6.91
C LEU A 90 -3.95 -8.15 8.27
N LYS A 91 -5.02 -7.48 8.72
CA LYS A 91 -5.68 -7.79 9.99
C LYS A 91 -6.22 -9.23 10.05
N LYS A 92 -6.69 -9.75 8.92
CA LYS A 92 -7.25 -11.11 8.81
C LYS A 92 -6.19 -12.19 8.60
N SER A 93 -4.99 -11.82 8.16
CA SER A 93 -3.93 -12.76 7.76
C SER A 93 -3.25 -13.50 8.92
N GLY A 94 -3.52 -13.12 10.17
CA GLY A 94 -2.79 -13.65 11.34
C GLY A 94 -1.43 -13.00 11.57
N TRP A 95 -1.05 -11.99 10.77
CA TRP A 95 0.12 -11.16 11.04
C TRP A 95 -0.02 -10.42 12.38
N GLU A 96 0.96 -10.60 13.28
CA GLU A 96 0.91 -10.10 14.66
C GLU A 96 1.29 -8.61 14.81
N GLY A 97 1.60 -7.94 13.70
CA GLY A 97 1.97 -6.53 13.72
C GLY A 97 0.77 -5.57 13.81
N LYS A 98 1.06 -4.28 13.86
CA LYS A 98 0.05 -3.21 13.91
C LYS A 98 -0.09 -2.52 12.56
N VAL A 99 -1.30 -2.51 12.01
CA VAL A 99 -1.65 -1.69 10.83
C VAL A 99 -2.50 -0.49 11.24
N GLU A 100 -2.13 0.68 10.71
CA GLU A 100 -2.86 1.93 10.87
C GLU A 100 -3.22 2.49 9.48
N VAL A 101 -4.40 3.10 9.37
CA VAL A 101 -4.84 3.74 8.11
C VAL A 101 -5.18 5.20 8.38
N MET A 102 -4.66 6.09 7.54
CA MET A 102 -5.02 7.51 7.51
C MET A 102 -5.62 7.86 6.16
N GLU A 103 -6.84 8.38 6.16
CA GLU A 103 -7.48 8.93 4.97
C GLU A 103 -7.40 10.45 4.97
N THR A 104 -6.94 11.03 3.86
CA THR A 104 -7.12 12.46 3.60
C THR A 104 -8.32 12.70 2.71
N LYS A 105 -9.46 13.03 3.33
CA LYS A 105 -10.73 13.24 2.63
C LYS A 105 -10.65 14.38 1.63
N GLY A 106 -11.23 14.16 0.45
CA GLY A 106 -11.39 15.19 -0.58
C GLY A 106 -10.14 15.47 -1.42
N GLU A 107 -9.02 14.80 -1.15
CA GLU A 107 -7.77 14.88 -1.89
C GLU A 107 -7.62 13.77 -2.94
N GLY A 108 -6.87 14.06 -3.99
CA GLY A 108 -6.53 13.10 -5.05
C GLY A 108 -5.21 12.38 -4.82
N HIS A 109 -4.87 11.47 -5.74
CA HIS A 109 -3.61 10.72 -5.73
C HIS A 109 -2.39 11.67 -5.67
N VAL A 110 -1.47 11.36 -4.75
CA VAL A 110 -0.21 12.08 -4.46
C VAL A 110 -0.34 13.60 -4.27
N PHE A 111 -1.49 14.07 -3.77
CA PHE A 111 -1.76 15.50 -3.58
C PHE A 111 -0.66 16.24 -2.80
N HIS A 112 -0.03 15.59 -1.80
CA HIS A 112 1.02 16.17 -0.98
C HIS A 112 2.31 16.48 -1.75
N LEU A 113 2.55 15.81 -2.89
CA LEU A 113 3.65 16.14 -3.80
C LEU A 113 3.26 17.26 -4.78
N ARG A 114 1.98 17.36 -5.14
CA ARG A 114 1.46 18.36 -6.09
C ARG A 114 1.24 19.72 -5.45
N ASN A 115 0.81 19.75 -4.19
CA ASN A 115 0.61 20.96 -3.41
C ASN A 115 1.19 20.80 -1.99
N PRO A 116 2.53 20.81 -1.87
CA PRO A 116 3.22 20.55 -0.59
C PRO A 116 2.96 21.62 0.48
N ASN A 117 2.51 22.82 0.09
CA ASN A 117 2.27 23.92 1.02
C ASN A 117 0.89 23.85 1.69
N SER A 118 -0.02 22.99 1.23
CA SER A 118 -1.35 22.85 1.81
C SER A 118 -1.33 22.26 3.22
N ASP A 119 -2.30 22.64 4.06
CA ASP A 119 -2.44 22.11 5.41
C ASP A 119 -2.58 20.58 5.42
N ARG A 120 -3.31 20.04 4.43
CA ARG A 120 -3.46 18.59 4.26
C ARG A 120 -2.15 17.89 3.93
N ALA A 121 -1.29 18.51 3.11
CA ALA A 121 0.03 17.94 2.82
C ALA A 121 0.91 17.91 4.06
N ARG A 122 0.87 18.99 4.87
CA ARG A 122 1.57 19.06 6.16
C ARG A 122 1.10 17.97 7.12
N LEU A 123 -0.21 17.70 7.19
CA LEU A 123 -0.76 16.61 8.02
C LEU A 123 -0.22 15.23 7.61
N VAL A 124 -0.11 14.94 6.30
CA VAL A 124 0.47 13.68 5.82
C VAL A 124 1.93 13.55 6.22
N VAL A 125 2.73 14.62 6.03
CA VAL A 125 4.14 14.63 6.43
C VAL A 125 4.30 14.49 7.94
N GLN A 126 3.46 15.16 8.72
CA GLN A 126 3.46 15.04 10.18
C GLN A 126 3.14 13.61 10.62
N ARG A 127 2.08 13.00 10.06
CA ARG A 127 1.70 11.62 10.40
C ARG A 127 2.82 10.63 10.05
N PHE A 128 3.49 10.84 8.91
CA PHE A 128 4.66 10.06 8.51
C PHE A 128 5.81 10.22 9.51
N ALA A 129 6.15 11.45 9.89
CA ALA A 129 7.20 11.73 10.86
C ALA A 129 6.91 11.12 12.24
N GLU A 130 5.64 11.10 12.67
CA GLU A 130 5.20 10.43 13.88
C GLU A 130 5.35 8.90 13.81
N PHE A 131 5.14 8.30 12.64
CA PHE A 131 5.32 6.86 12.44
C PHE A 131 6.79 6.42 12.45
N LEU A 132 7.71 7.31 12.05
CA LEU A 132 9.15 7.02 12.05
C LEU A 132 9.75 6.94 13.46
N LYS A 133 9.07 7.49 14.46
CA LYS A 133 9.44 7.35 15.87
C LYS A 133 9.27 5.90 16.34
#